data_AF-A0A3D0QCV3-F1
#
_entry.id   AF-A0A3D0QCV3-F1
#
_cell.length_a   1.000
_cell.length_b   1.000
_cell.length_c   1.000
_cell.angle_alpha   90.00
_cell.angle_beta   90.00
_cell.angle_gamma   90.00
#
_symmetry.space_group_name_H-M   'P 1'
#
loop_
_entity.id
_entity.type
_entity.pdbx_description
1 polymer ?
#
loop_
_entity_poly.entity_id
_entity_poly.type
_entity_poly.pdbx_seq_one_letter_code
_entity_poly.pdbx_strand_id
1 'polypeptide(L)'
;MNHLIGLVRGRYTVRLIFRLLLIPFVFTGALAQDKKGISSPDSYQKVRQLFLNPPSEFRSAPLWVWNDRITKRQIDEQLADFRARGIGGVFIHPRPGLITEYLS
;
A
#
# COMPACT_ATOMS: atom_id res chain seq x y z
N MET A 1 -0.09 -29.26 -64.95
CA MET A 1 -0.96 -28.45 -64.06
C MET A 1 -0.40 -28.41 -62.62
N ASN A 2 0.93 -28.23 -62.47
CA ASN A 2 1.61 -28.43 -61.17
C ASN A 2 2.24 -27.14 -60.59
N HIS A 3 1.87 -25.97 -61.10
CA HIS A 3 2.54 -24.71 -60.74
C HIS A 3 1.73 -23.79 -59.79
N LEU A 4 0.57 -24.22 -59.30
CA LEU A 4 -0.38 -23.40 -58.53
C LEU A 4 -0.72 -23.93 -57.13
N ILE A 5 -0.02 -24.95 -56.64
CA ILE A 5 -0.32 -25.57 -55.32
C ILE A 5 0.49 -24.91 -54.17
N GLY A 6 1.55 -24.16 -54.48
CA GLY A 6 2.44 -23.55 -53.48
C GLY A 6 1.93 -22.27 -52.80
N LEU A 7 1.05 -21.50 -53.45
CA LEU A 7 0.71 -20.14 -52.98
C LEU A 7 -0.45 -20.10 -51.98
N VAL A 8 -1.31 -21.11 -51.98
CA VAL A 8 -2.56 -21.12 -51.20
C VAL A 8 -2.33 -21.64 -49.76
N ARG A 9 -1.35 -22.54 -49.54
CA ARG A 9 -1.02 -23.08 -48.22
C ARG A 9 -0.42 -22.07 -47.24
N GLY A 10 0.23 -21.00 -47.72
CA GLY A 10 0.87 -19.99 -46.84
C GLY A 10 -0.09 -19.03 -46.15
N ARG A 11 -1.26 -18.75 -46.76
CA ARG A 11 -2.21 -17.74 -46.26
C ARG A 11 -3.14 -18.26 -45.16
N TYR A 12 -3.40 -19.57 -45.11
CA TYR A 12 -4.22 -20.19 -44.06
C TYR A 12 -3.41 -20.51 -42.79
N THR A 13 -2.15 -20.89 -42.92
CA THR A 13 -1.27 -21.20 -41.79
C THR A 13 -1.03 -19.98 -40.89
N VAL A 14 -0.79 -18.80 -41.46
CA VAL A 14 -0.61 -17.56 -40.69
C VAL A 14 -1.89 -17.13 -39.96
N ARG A 15 -3.05 -17.31 -40.59
CA ARG A 15 -4.37 -16.97 -40.02
C ARG A 15 -4.81 -17.93 -38.91
N LEU A 16 -4.42 -19.21 -39.00
CA LEU A 16 -4.68 -20.23 -37.98
C LEU A 16 -3.74 -20.07 -36.78
N ILE A 17 -2.46 -19.76 -37.00
CA ILE A 17 -1.48 -19.46 -35.94
C ILE A 17 -1.91 -18.21 -35.15
N PHE A 18 -2.38 -17.16 -35.83
CA PHE A 18 -2.90 -15.96 -35.15
C PHE A 18 -4.16 -16.24 -34.31
N ARG A 19 -5.05 -17.15 -34.75
CA ARG A 19 -6.25 -17.54 -33.98
C ARG A 19 -5.92 -18.47 -32.81
N LEU A 20 -4.94 -19.35 -32.95
CA LEU A 20 -4.48 -20.24 -31.86
C LEU A 20 -3.64 -19.50 -30.80
N LEU A 21 -3.02 -18.36 -31.14
CA LEU A 21 -2.26 -17.53 -30.19
C LEU A 21 -3.09 -16.40 -29.54
N LEU A 22 -4.21 -15.97 -30.12
CA LEU A 22 -5.09 -14.95 -29.53
C LEU A 22 -6.06 -15.49 -28.47
N ILE A 23 -6.52 -16.74 -28.60
CA ILE A 23 -7.48 -17.35 -27.67
C ILE A 23 -6.90 -17.58 -26.25
N PRO A 24 -5.64 -18.04 -26.06
CA PRO A 24 -5.07 -18.16 -24.73
C PRO A 24 -4.78 -16.80 -24.08
N PHE A 25 -4.47 -15.76 -24.87
CA PHE A 25 -4.14 -14.43 -24.32
C PHE A 25 -5.35 -13.74 -23.67
N VAL A 26 -6.56 -13.93 -24.22
CA VAL A 26 -7.81 -13.44 -23.62
C VAL A 26 -8.19 -14.26 -22.38
N PHE A 27 -7.86 -15.56 -22.35
CA PHE A 27 -8.19 -16.44 -21.22
C PHE A 27 -7.30 -16.18 -19.99
N THR A 28 -6.02 -15.83 -20.18
CA THR A 28 -5.13 -15.46 -19.07
C THR A 28 -5.52 -14.12 -18.45
N GLY A 29 -6.01 -13.17 -19.24
CA GLY A 29 -6.46 -11.86 -18.75
C GLY A 29 -7.74 -11.92 -17.88
N ALA A 30 -8.63 -12.89 -18.14
CA ALA A 30 -9.87 -13.05 -17.39
C ALA A 30 -9.68 -13.65 -15.98
N LEU A 31 -8.56 -14.33 -15.72
CA LEU A 31 -8.23 -14.83 -14.36
C LEU A 31 -7.55 -13.76 -13.49
N ALA A 32 -7.08 -12.66 -14.09
CA ALA A 32 -6.55 -11.50 -13.38
C ALA A 32 -7.67 -10.50 -13.04
N GLN A 33 -8.80 -10.99 -12.51
CA GLN A 33 -9.68 -10.10 -11.75
C GLN A 33 -9.04 -9.88 -10.38
N ASP A 34 -8.31 -8.77 -10.27
CA ASP A 34 -7.95 -8.19 -8.98
C ASP A 34 -9.25 -7.98 -8.20
N LYS A 35 -9.43 -8.76 -7.12
CA LYS A 35 -10.58 -8.62 -6.23
C LYS A 35 -10.40 -7.34 -5.42
N LYS A 36 -10.54 -6.17 -6.05
CA LYS A 36 -11.05 -4.99 -5.34
C LYS A 36 -12.53 -5.21 -5.08
N GLY A 37 -12.77 -6.15 -4.15
CA GLY A 37 -14.10 -6.51 -3.70
C GLY A 37 -14.76 -5.27 -3.15
N ILE A 38 -15.98 -5.00 -3.63
CA ILE A 38 -16.98 -4.24 -2.89
C ILE A 38 -16.99 -4.81 -1.48
N SER A 39 -16.48 -4.03 -0.51
CA SER A 39 -16.34 -4.47 0.86
C SER A 39 -17.75 -4.73 1.40
N SER A 40 -18.07 -5.99 1.64
CA SER A 40 -19.18 -6.36 2.51
C SER A 40 -19.09 -5.55 3.81
N PRO A 41 -20.22 -5.16 4.44
CA PRO A 41 -20.18 -4.55 5.76
C PRO A 41 -19.28 -5.39 6.68
N ASP A 42 -18.36 -4.73 7.39
CA ASP A 42 -17.43 -5.45 8.26
C ASP A 42 -18.23 -6.29 9.26
N SER A 43 -17.90 -7.57 9.34
CA SER A 43 -18.59 -8.47 10.28
C SER A 43 -18.37 -7.98 11.72
N TYR A 44 -19.36 -8.20 12.60
CA TYR A 44 -19.23 -7.85 14.02
C TYR A 44 -17.93 -8.42 14.63
N GLN A 45 -17.57 -9.66 14.26
CA GLN A 45 -16.34 -10.29 14.72
C GLN A 45 -15.10 -9.50 14.28
N LYS A 46 -15.05 -9.05 13.02
CA LYS A 46 -13.92 -8.26 12.50
C LYS A 46 -13.80 -6.92 13.24
N VAL A 47 -14.90 -6.20 13.40
CA VAL A 47 -14.91 -4.93 14.14
C VAL A 47 -14.50 -5.13 15.60
N ARG A 48 -15.03 -6.17 16.26
CA ARG A 48 -14.68 -6.51 17.64
C ARG A 48 -13.18 -6.77 17.80
N GLN A 49 -12.55 -7.49 16.87
CA GLN A 49 -11.10 -7.74 16.91
C GLN A 49 -10.29 -6.44 16.72
N LEU A 50 -10.68 -5.60 15.75
CA LEU A 50 -10.05 -4.29 15.54
C LEU A 50 -10.23 -3.35 16.74
N PHE A 51 -11.36 -3.42 17.43
CA PHE A 51 -11.60 -2.60 18.62
C PHE A 51 -10.72 -3.00 19.81
N LEU A 52 -10.46 -4.29 20.00
CA LEU A 52 -9.60 -4.79 21.08
C LEU A 52 -8.13 -4.38 20.89
N ASN A 53 -7.66 -4.30 19.65
CA ASN A 53 -6.31 -3.89 19.32
C ASN A 53 -6.34 -3.00 18.06
N PRO A 54 -6.65 -1.70 18.21
CA PRO A 54 -6.78 -0.81 17.06
C PRO A 54 -5.43 -0.68 16.34
N PRO A 55 -5.41 -0.64 14.99
CA PRO A 55 -4.21 -0.29 14.25
C PRO A 55 -3.81 1.17 14.53
N SER A 56 -2.60 1.54 14.09
CA SER A 56 -1.98 2.82 14.44
C SER A 56 -2.80 4.04 14.03
N GLU A 57 -3.54 4.00 12.92
CA GLU A 57 -4.35 5.13 12.45
C GLU A 57 -5.51 5.50 13.39
N PHE A 58 -5.91 4.60 14.29
CA PHE A 58 -6.97 4.84 15.27
C PHE A 58 -6.44 5.03 16.70
N ARG A 59 -5.12 5.09 16.88
CA ARG A 59 -4.48 5.36 18.17
C ARG A 59 -4.21 6.85 18.33
N SER A 60 -4.06 7.30 19.58
CA SER A 60 -3.74 8.69 19.87
C SER A 60 -2.42 9.12 19.21
N ALA A 61 -2.38 10.39 18.78
CA ALA A 61 -1.19 11.05 18.28
C ALA A 61 -1.04 12.43 18.93
N PRO A 62 -0.40 12.52 20.12
CA PRO A 62 -0.30 13.78 20.85
C PRO A 62 0.68 14.76 20.19
N LEU A 63 0.52 16.04 20.54
CA LEU A 63 1.54 17.06 20.28
C LEU A 63 2.73 16.81 21.21
N TRP A 64 3.91 16.60 20.64
CA TRP A 64 5.15 16.39 21.37
C TRP A 64 6.03 17.63 21.24
N VAL A 65 6.04 18.43 22.30
CA VAL A 65 6.74 19.71 22.33
C VAL A 65 8.19 19.51 22.75
N TRP A 66 9.14 19.95 21.92
CA TRP A 66 10.55 19.97 22.29
C TRP A 66 10.86 21.31 22.97
N ASN A 67 10.87 21.30 24.31
CA ASN A 67 11.09 22.48 25.16
C ASN A 67 12.57 22.78 25.43
N ASP A 68 13.49 21.97 24.93
CA ASP A 68 14.94 22.15 25.10
C ASP A 68 15.67 21.45 23.93
N ARG A 69 17.01 21.49 23.94
CA ARG A 69 17.87 20.72 23.05
C ARG A 69 17.55 19.23 23.18
N ILE A 70 16.98 18.67 22.12
CA ILE A 70 16.71 17.24 22.02
C ILE A 70 17.85 16.52 21.30
N THR A 71 18.11 15.27 21.70
CA THR A 71 19.11 14.39 21.07
C THR A 71 18.43 13.20 20.39
N LYS A 72 19.11 12.59 19.43
CA LYS A 72 18.62 11.36 18.76
C LYS A 72 18.29 10.25 19.77
N ARG A 73 19.15 10.05 20.78
CA ARG A 73 18.93 9.05 21.82
C ARG A 73 17.62 9.29 22.59
N GLN A 74 17.36 10.53 23.00
CA GLN A 74 16.09 10.89 23.66
C GLN A 74 14.90 10.66 22.73
N ILE A 75 15.03 10.95 21.43
CA ILE A 75 13.97 10.69 20.45
C ILE A 75 13.67 9.18 20.39
N ASP A 76 14.69 8.35 20.27
CA ASP A 76 14.53 6.89 20.19
C ASP A 76 13.90 6.32 21.48
N GLU A 77 14.35 6.76 22.65
CA GLU A 77 13.80 6.37 23.96
C GLU A 77 12.32 6.76 24.10
N GLN A 78 11.99 8.01 23.78
CA GLN A 78 10.62 8.51 23.94
C GLN A 78 9.65 7.89 22.93
N LEU A 79 10.08 7.64 21.69
CA LEU A 79 9.26 6.92 20.70
C LEU A 79 9.02 5.46 21.11
N ALA A 80 10.00 4.80 21.73
CA ALA A 80 9.82 3.45 22.28
C ALA A 80 8.80 3.46 23.44
N ASP A 81 8.90 4.42 24.36
CA ASP A 81 7.96 4.58 25.47
C ASP A 81 6.54 4.90 24.99
N PHE A 82 6.40 5.77 24.00
CA PHE A 82 5.10 6.08 23.38
C PHE A 82 4.47 4.83 22.75
N ARG A 83 5.27 4.06 22.00
CA ARG A 83 4.81 2.78 21.43
C ARG A 83 4.37 1.81 22.52
N ALA A 84 5.15 1.66 23.60
CA ALA A 84 4.81 0.79 24.71
C ALA A 84 3.51 1.18 25.42
N ARG A 85 3.16 2.48 25.40
CA ARG A 85 1.91 3.04 25.95
C ARG A 85 0.74 3.04 24.96
N GLY A 86 0.93 2.52 23.74
CA GLY A 86 -0.13 2.46 22.73
C GLY A 86 -0.38 3.76 21.96
N ILE A 87 0.56 4.70 21.97
CA ILE A 87 0.52 5.89 21.11
C ILE A 87 0.88 5.47 19.68
N GLY A 88 0.05 5.88 18.71
CA GLY A 88 0.18 5.50 17.30
C GLY A 88 1.12 6.39 16.49
N GLY A 89 1.35 7.61 16.96
CA GLY A 89 2.19 8.61 16.30
C GLY A 89 2.34 9.86 17.15
N VAL A 90 3.02 10.88 16.64
CA VAL A 90 3.21 12.17 17.32
C VAL A 90 3.26 13.30 16.32
N PHE A 91 2.84 14.50 16.74
CA PHE A 91 3.07 15.74 16.01
C PHE A 91 4.19 16.50 16.72
N ILE A 92 5.34 16.63 16.07
CA ILE A 92 6.52 17.28 16.67
C ILE A 92 6.34 18.80 16.60
N HIS A 93 6.49 19.48 17.74
CA HIS A 93 6.43 20.94 17.84
C HIS A 93 7.70 21.47 18.54
N PRO A 94 8.76 21.80 17.78
CA PRO A 94 9.96 22.38 18.36
C PRO A 94 9.71 23.83 18.78
N ARG A 95 10.32 24.27 19.89
CA ARG A 95 10.31 25.66 20.33
C ARG A 95 11.69 26.31 20.12
N PRO A 96 12.06 26.70 18.89
CA PRO A 96 13.36 27.30 18.61
C PRO A 96 13.58 28.63 19.34
N GLY A 97 12.52 29.33 19.75
CA GLY A 97 12.60 30.57 20.52
C GLY A 97 13.33 30.42 21.85
N LEU A 98 13.27 29.25 22.51
CA LEU A 98 13.92 29.02 23.81
C LEU A 98 15.45 29.08 23.77
N ILE A 99 16.07 28.80 22.61
CA ILE A 99 17.53 28.84 22.43
C ILE A 99 18.00 30.15 21.79
N THR A 100 17.08 31.03 21.38
CA THR A 100 17.38 32.32 20.78
C THR A 100 17.01 33.42 21.77
N GLU A 101 18.01 34.09 22.35
CA GLU A 101 17.88 35.02 23.49
C GLU A 101 16.84 36.13 23.31
N TYR A 102 16.52 36.51 22.07
CA TYR A 102 15.51 37.54 21.78
C TYR A 102 14.09 36.99 21.56
N LEU A 103 13.91 35.67 21.47
CA LEU A 103 12.65 34.99 21.16
C LEU A 103 12.16 34.07 22.30
N SER A 104 12.81 34.15 23.46
CA SER A 104 12.55 33.35 24.67
C SER A 104 11.60 34.04 25.63
#